data_AF-A0A7W0YD69-F1
#
_entry.id   AF-A0A7W0YD69-F1
#
_cell.length_a   1.000
_cell.length_b   1.000
_cell.length_c   1.000
_cell.angle_alpha   90.00
_cell.angle_beta   90.00
_cell.angle_gamma   90.00
#
_symmetry.space_group_name_H-M   'P 1'
#
loop_
_entity.id
_entity.type
_entity.pdbx_description
1 polymer ?
#
loop_
_entity_poly.entity_id
_entity_poly.type
_entity_poly.pdbx_seq_one_letter_code
_entity_poly.pdbx_strand_id
1 'polypeptide(L)'
;MKKLIPLAVLALTTLALAPRASAQDDADKEVDAALQQASEAAEKMGMKMPDVKAIMAESDKEEAKEKAAQQAVVDAPGPARLPDWTPKVKQFTPDGPVVKRLIDEEPMTALTGTSTLTPAELADDWEKATAKMELSHGRNNMNINGTKTVIVYLRTMDEPSVEVRLEARRAPDEKITHVTVMSPLPLPKTADESE
;
A
#
# COMPACT_ATOMS: atom_id res chain seq x y z
N MET A 1 -52.19 -12.94 17.67
CA MET A 1 -51.40 -13.97 16.96
C MET A 1 -50.04 -13.39 16.64
N LYS A 2 -48.98 -13.96 17.23
CA LYS A 2 -47.58 -13.61 16.99
C LYS A 2 -47.19 -14.03 15.57
N LYS A 3 -46.56 -13.16 14.78
CA LYS A 3 -45.69 -13.56 13.68
C LYS A 3 -44.40 -12.74 13.76
N LEU A 4 -43.35 -13.42 14.25
CA LEU A 4 -41.96 -13.00 14.11
C LEU A 4 -41.60 -13.01 12.63
N ILE A 5 -40.96 -11.94 12.15
CA ILE A 5 -40.21 -11.94 10.89
C ILE A 5 -38.74 -12.06 11.30
N PRO A 6 -38.02 -13.14 10.95
CA PRO A 6 -36.60 -13.23 11.28
C PRO A 6 -35.80 -12.32 10.36
N LEU A 7 -34.99 -11.45 10.98
CA LEU A 7 -33.78 -10.86 10.40
C LEU A 7 -32.92 -12.00 9.83
N ALA A 8 -32.74 -12.05 8.51
CA ALA A 8 -31.70 -12.84 7.89
C ALA A 8 -30.40 -12.03 7.94
N VAL A 9 -29.52 -12.42 8.85
CA VAL A 9 -28.15 -11.94 8.99
C VAL A 9 -27.38 -12.31 7.72
N LEU A 10 -26.94 -11.31 6.96
CA LEU A 10 -25.99 -11.46 5.86
C LEU A 10 -24.60 -11.68 6.48
N ALA A 11 -24.16 -12.94 6.57
CA ALA A 11 -22.81 -13.26 6.97
C ALA A 11 -21.86 -13.04 5.78
N LEU A 12 -21.18 -11.89 5.76
CA LEU A 12 -19.97 -11.70 4.95
C LEU A 12 -18.83 -12.47 5.63
N THR A 13 -18.59 -13.70 5.19
CA THR A 13 -17.35 -14.42 5.48
C THR A 13 -16.23 -13.85 4.62
N THR A 14 -15.28 -13.20 5.27
CA THR A 14 -14.01 -12.73 4.71
C THR A 14 -13.13 -13.92 4.31
N LEU A 15 -12.91 -14.10 3.00
CA LEU A 15 -12.03 -15.15 2.47
C LEU A 15 -10.59 -14.62 2.39
N ALA A 16 -9.68 -15.30 3.09
CA ALA A 16 -8.27 -14.96 3.17
C ALA A 16 -7.55 -15.26 1.85
N LEU A 17 -6.86 -14.26 1.30
CA LEU A 17 -6.01 -14.36 0.12
C LEU A 17 -4.73 -15.16 0.43
N ALA A 18 -4.53 -16.29 -0.25
CA ALA A 18 -3.23 -16.93 -0.40
C ALA A 18 -3.08 -17.42 -1.86
N PRO A 19 -1.90 -17.27 -2.49
CA PRO A 19 -1.75 -17.45 -3.91
C PRO A 19 -1.64 -18.94 -4.24
N ARG A 20 -2.68 -19.48 -4.89
CA ARG A 20 -2.60 -20.74 -5.63
C ARG A 20 -3.24 -20.52 -6.97
N ALA A 21 -2.45 -20.62 -8.04
CA ALA A 21 -2.91 -20.48 -9.42
C ALA A 21 -4.11 -21.38 -9.78
N SER A 22 -4.32 -22.48 -9.04
CA SER A 22 -5.48 -23.36 -9.21
C SER A 22 -6.74 -22.93 -8.43
N ALA A 23 -6.62 -22.05 -7.43
CA ALA A 23 -7.76 -21.51 -6.69
C ALA A 23 -8.39 -20.29 -7.39
N GLN A 24 -7.64 -19.68 -8.31
CA GLN A 24 -8.11 -18.54 -9.10
C GLN A 24 -9.13 -18.98 -10.16
N ASP A 25 -8.87 -20.10 -10.86
CA ASP A 25 -9.81 -20.68 -11.83
C ASP A 25 -11.16 -21.09 -11.20
N ASP A 26 -11.15 -21.56 -9.95
CA ASP A 26 -12.37 -21.94 -9.23
C ASP A 26 -13.11 -20.69 -8.71
N ALA A 27 -12.39 -19.67 -8.24
CA ALA A 27 -12.97 -18.38 -7.84
C ALA A 27 -13.61 -17.64 -9.03
N ASP A 28 -12.96 -17.64 -10.20
CA ASP A 28 -13.48 -16.99 -11.41
C ASP A 28 -14.78 -17.64 -11.89
N LYS A 29 -14.89 -18.97 -11.78
CA LYS A 29 -16.14 -19.69 -12.07
C LYS A 29 -17.25 -19.37 -11.07
N GLU A 30 -16.93 -19.25 -9.78
CA GLU A 30 -17.91 -18.87 -8.76
C GLU A 30 -18.40 -17.43 -8.97
N VAL A 31 -17.50 -16.51 -9.32
CA VAL A 31 -17.83 -15.12 -9.66
C VAL A 31 -18.72 -15.08 -10.90
N ASP A 32 -18.36 -15.81 -11.96
CA ASP A 32 -19.17 -15.90 -13.19
C ASP A 32 -20.56 -16.47 -12.95
N ALA A 33 -20.67 -17.52 -12.15
CA ALA A 33 -21.95 -18.13 -11.78
C ALA A 33 -22.82 -17.15 -10.96
N ALA A 34 -22.23 -16.42 -10.02
CA ALA A 34 -22.94 -15.42 -9.22
C ALA A 34 -23.42 -14.24 -10.09
N LEU A 35 -22.59 -13.78 -11.03
CA LEU A 35 -22.92 -12.75 -12.01
C LEU A 35 -24.07 -13.16 -12.92
N GLN A 36 -24.06 -14.40 -13.39
CA GLN A 36 -25.14 -14.95 -14.21
C GLN A 36 -26.45 -15.06 -13.41
N GLN A 37 -26.40 -15.56 -12.18
CA GLN A 37 -27.58 -15.61 -11.30
C GLN A 37 -28.15 -14.22 -10.98
N ALA A 38 -27.28 -13.23 -10.75
CA ALA A 38 -27.70 -11.85 -10.52
C ALA A 38 -28.32 -11.22 -11.78
N SER A 39 -27.75 -11.50 -12.96
CA SER A 39 -28.29 -11.05 -14.25
C SER A 39 -29.68 -11.64 -14.52
N GLU A 40 -29.86 -12.96 -14.32
CA GLU A 40 -31.16 -13.64 -14.48
C GLU A 40 -32.20 -13.14 -13.47
N ALA A 41 -31.81 -12.82 -12.24
CA ALA A 41 -32.70 -12.25 -11.23
C ALA A 41 -33.14 -10.82 -11.57
N ALA A 42 -32.22 -10.01 -12.10
CA ALA A 42 -32.50 -8.64 -12.53
C ALA A 42 -33.39 -8.60 -13.78
N GLU A 43 -33.17 -9.50 -14.74
CA GLU A 43 -34.01 -9.64 -15.94
C GLU A 43 -35.45 -10.00 -15.56
N LYS A 44 -35.64 -10.92 -14.60
CA LYS A 44 -36.97 -11.25 -14.04
C LYS A 44 -37.66 -10.07 -13.35
N MET A 45 -36.91 -9.06 -12.91
CA MET A 45 -37.41 -7.82 -12.33
C MET A 45 -37.51 -6.66 -13.34
N GLY A 46 -37.29 -6.91 -14.64
CA GLY A 46 -37.37 -5.89 -15.69
C GLY A 46 -36.25 -4.85 -15.65
N MET A 47 -35.15 -5.14 -14.94
CA MET A 47 -34.02 -4.26 -14.77
C MET A 47 -32.88 -4.70 -15.69
N LYS A 48 -32.38 -3.81 -16.56
CA LYS A 48 -31.16 -4.08 -17.34
C LYS A 48 -29.95 -3.91 -16.44
N MET A 49 -29.21 -4.99 -16.20
CA MET A 49 -27.90 -4.89 -15.56
C MET A 49 -26.88 -4.33 -16.55
N PRO A 50 -25.93 -3.49 -16.08
CA PRO A 50 -24.75 -3.18 -16.86
C PRO A 50 -23.96 -4.46 -17.15
N ASP A 51 -23.21 -4.49 -18.24
CA ASP A 51 -22.34 -5.61 -18.57
C ASP A 51 -21.12 -5.59 -17.64
N VAL A 52 -21.29 -6.19 -16.46
CA VAL A 52 -20.26 -6.22 -15.43
C VAL A 52 -19.00 -6.94 -15.93
N LYS A 53 -19.10 -7.90 -16.87
CA LYS A 53 -17.91 -8.54 -17.45
C LYS A 53 -17.13 -7.56 -18.31
N ALA A 54 -17.81 -6.74 -19.11
CA ALA A 54 -17.15 -5.67 -19.86
C ALA A 54 -16.51 -4.62 -18.94
N ILE A 55 -17.19 -4.25 -17.85
CA ILE A 55 -16.66 -3.31 -16.85
C ILE A 55 -15.43 -3.88 -16.14
N MET A 56 -15.46 -5.15 -15.73
CA MET A 56 -14.30 -5.82 -15.11
C MET A 56 -13.12 -5.90 -16.07
N ALA A 57 -13.36 -6.29 -17.33
CA ALA A 57 -12.30 -6.35 -18.34
C ALA A 57 -11.68 -4.97 -18.64
N GLU A 58 -12.48 -3.90 -18.60
CA GLU A 58 -11.97 -2.53 -18.70
C GLU A 58 -11.13 -2.15 -17.47
N SER A 59 -11.60 -2.46 -16.27
CA SER A 59 -10.87 -2.23 -15.01
C SER A 59 -9.54 -2.98 -14.98
N ASP A 60 -9.50 -4.25 -15.36
CA ASP A 60 -8.27 -5.05 -15.38
C ASP A 60 -7.24 -4.47 -16.36
N LYS A 61 -7.73 -3.96 -17.50
CA LYS A 61 -6.89 -3.30 -18.50
C LYS A 61 -6.33 -1.97 -17.97
N GLU A 62 -7.14 -1.20 -17.24
CA GLU A 62 -6.70 0.04 -16.61
C GLU A 62 -5.69 -0.22 -15.50
N GLU A 63 -5.95 -1.19 -14.62
CA GLU A 63 -5.02 -1.60 -13.56
C GLU A 63 -3.70 -2.09 -14.13
N ALA A 64 -3.74 -2.92 -15.18
CA ALA A 64 -2.54 -3.38 -15.86
C ALA A 64 -1.73 -2.23 -16.48
N LYS A 65 -2.41 -1.22 -17.04
CA LYS A 65 -1.78 -0.02 -17.59
C LYS A 65 -1.14 0.81 -16.47
N GLU A 66 -1.82 0.98 -15.34
CA GLU A 66 -1.31 1.71 -14.19
C GLU A 66 -0.07 1.02 -13.60
N LYS A 67 -0.14 -0.29 -13.35
CA LYS A 67 0.99 -1.09 -12.85
C LYS A 67 2.18 -1.04 -13.80
N ALA A 68 1.94 -1.10 -15.12
CA ALA A 68 2.99 -0.95 -16.11
C ALA A 68 3.63 0.45 -16.07
N ALA A 69 2.84 1.50 -15.85
CA ALA A 69 3.34 2.87 -15.71
C ALA A 69 4.19 3.04 -14.43
N GLN A 70 3.73 2.52 -13.29
CA GLN A 70 4.47 2.53 -12.03
C GLN A 70 5.80 1.76 -12.17
N GLN A 71 5.77 0.59 -12.79
CA GLN A 71 6.99 -0.20 -13.05
C GLN A 71 7.96 0.54 -13.99
N ALA A 72 7.46 1.22 -15.02
CA ALA A 72 8.29 2.02 -15.92
C ALA A 72 9.02 3.16 -15.18
N VAL A 73 8.43 3.73 -14.12
CA VAL A 73 9.08 4.75 -13.26
C VAL A 73 10.24 4.14 -12.46
N VAL A 74 10.08 2.91 -11.97
CA VAL A 74 11.14 2.17 -11.26
C VAL A 74 12.29 1.84 -12.20
N ASP A 75 11.97 1.38 -13.42
CA ASP A 75 12.95 0.96 -14.42
C ASP A 75 13.64 2.14 -15.14
N ALA A 76 13.08 3.35 -15.01
CA ALA A 76 13.61 4.54 -15.63
C ALA A 76 15.07 4.80 -15.20
N PRO A 77 15.99 5.07 -16.15
CA PRO A 77 17.38 5.32 -15.84
C PRO A 77 17.53 6.59 -15.01
N GLY A 78 18.37 6.53 -13.98
CA GLY A 78 18.65 7.67 -13.09
C GLY A 78 19.01 7.20 -11.68
N PRO A 79 19.73 8.02 -10.90
CA PRO A 79 20.17 7.62 -9.58
C PRO A 79 18.99 7.50 -8.61
N ALA A 80 18.95 6.41 -7.86
CA ALA A 80 18.05 6.30 -6.71
C ALA A 80 18.63 7.14 -5.56
N ARG A 81 17.90 8.18 -5.13
CA ARG A 81 18.32 9.07 -4.03
C ARG A 81 17.14 9.45 -3.17
N LEU A 82 17.35 9.39 -1.86
CA LEU A 82 16.46 10.02 -0.90
C LEU A 82 16.71 11.54 -0.90
N PRO A 83 15.72 12.36 -0.51
CA PRO A 83 15.92 13.80 -0.36
C PRO A 83 17.09 14.12 0.57
N ASP A 84 17.88 15.15 0.24
CA ASP A 84 19.10 15.50 0.99
C ASP A 84 18.85 15.84 2.46
N TRP A 85 17.64 16.31 2.77
CA TRP A 85 17.19 16.66 4.11
C TRP A 85 16.80 15.45 4.96
N THR A 86 16.76 14.24 4.39
CA THR A 86 16.36 13.01 5.08
C THR A 86 17.16 12.79 6.37
N PRO A 87 16.51 12.67 7.54
CA PRO A 87 17.21 12.44 8.79
C PRO A 87 17.95 11.11 8.79
N LYS A 88 19.17 11.10 9.34
CA LYS A 88 19.94 9.87 9.48
C LYS A 88 19.30 8.96 10.52
N VAL A 89 19.18 7.67 10.19
CA VAL A 89 18.73 6.64 11.13
C VAL A 89 19.90 6.26 12.05
N LYS A 90 19.66 6.28 13.36
CA LYS A 90 20.69 5.99 14.37
C LYS A 90 20.89 4.48 14.54
N GLN A 91 22.16 4.08 14.75
CA GLN A 91 22.58 2.67 14.84
C GLN A 91 22.13 1.84 13.63
N PHE A 92 22.05 2.48 12.46
CA PHE A 92 21.57 1.87 11.24
C PHE A 92 22.70 1.20 10.46
N THR A 93 22.48 -0.06 10.09
CA THR A 93 23.35 -0.83 9.19
C THR A 93 22.59 -1.05 7.89
N PRO A 94 22.95 -0.38 6.79
CA PRO A 94 22.26 -0.55 5.51
C PRO A 94 22.55 -1.94 4.93
N ASP A 95 21.52 -2.55 4.32
CA ASP A 95 21.67 -3.83 3.61
C ASP A 95 22.32 -3.65 2.23
N GLY A 96 22.38 -2.40 1.75
CA GLY A 96 22.90 -2.06 0.43
C GLY A 96 22.72 -0.57 0.12
N PRO A 97 22.92 -0.17 -1.15
CA PRO A 97 22.65 1.19 -1.59
C PRO A 97 21.15 1.48 -1.61
N VAL A 98 20.83 2.76 -1.76
CA VAL A 98 19.47 3.21 -2.10
C VAL A 98 19.07 2.64 -3.46
N VAL A 99 17.84 2.14 -3.59
CA VAL A 99 17.31 1.53 -4.82
C VAL A 99 15.91 2.06 -5.16
N LYS A 100 15.51 1.99 -6.44
CA LYS A 100 14.12 2.17 -6.85
C LYS A 100 13.41 0.82 -6.81
N ARG A 101 12.19 0.76 -6.28
CA ARG A 101 11.34 -0.44 -6.28
C ARG A 101 9.89 -0.09 -6.02
N LEU A 102 8.98 -1.01 -6.31
CA LEU A 102 7.60 -0.93 -5.84
C LEU A 102 7.54 -1.31 -4.35
N ILE A 103 6.86 -0.51 -3.55
CA ILE A 103 6.48 -0.82 -2.15
C ILE A 103 5.00 -0.51 -2.04
N ASP A 104 4.20 -1.48 -1.61
CA ASP A 104 2.73 -1.36 -1.57
C ASP A 104 2.16 -0.87 -2.92
N GLU A 105 2.70 -1.42 -4.02
CA GLU A 105 2.38 -1.05 -5.42
C GLU A 105 2.76 0.39 -5.83
N GLU A 106 3.34 1.19 -4.95
CA GLU A 106 3.81 2.53 -5.28
C GLU A 106 5.31 2.55 -5.64
N PRO A 107 5.72 3.31 -6.68
CA PRO A 107 7.13 3.44 -7.02
C PRO A 107 7.85 4.33 -6.00
N MET A 108 8.80 3.72 -5.29
CA MET A 108 9.55 4.37 -4.22
C MET A 108 11.04 4.33 -4.51
N THR A 109 11.76 5.34 -4.06
CA THR A 109 13.16 5.20 -3.71
C THR A 109 13.26 4.71 -2.26
N ALA A 110 14.02 3.66 -1.99
CA ALA A 110 14.12 3.05 -0.68
C ALA A 110 15.55 2.69 -0.28
N LEU A 111 15.84 2.86 1.01
CA LEU A 111 17.03 2.37 1.70
C LEU A 111 16.57 1.38 2.77
N THR A 112 17.01 0.13 2.67
CA THR A 112 16.74 -0.89 3.68
C THR A 112 17.96 -1.15 4.54
N GLY A 113 17.71 -1.61 5.76
CA GLY A 113 18.75 -2.01 6.67
C GLY A 113 18.17 -2.44 8.00
N THR A 114 19.04 -2.48 8.98
CA THR A 114 18.70 -2.92 10.33
C THR A 114 19.21 -1.95 11.38
N SER A 115 18.56 -1.94 12.55
CA SER A 115 19.01 -1.20 13.73
C SER A 115 18.80 -1.99 15.00
N THR A 116 19.69 -1.80 15.96
CA THR A 116 19.57 -2.37 17.31
C THR A 116 18.52 -1.65 18.17
N LEU A 117 18.14 -0.42 17.80
CA LEU A 117 17.12 0.36 18.50
C LEU A 117 15.71 -0.16 18.20
N THR A 118 14.82 -0.09 19.20
CA THR A 118 13.41 -0.44 19.02
C THR A 118 12.73 0.48 18.00
N PRO A 119 11.62 0.05 17.37
CA PRO A 119 10.85 0.92 16.47
C PRO A 119 10.45 2.26 17.11
N ALA A 120 10.14 2.27 18.41
CA ALA A 120 9.77 3.50 19.12
C ALA A 120 10.97 4.44 19.30
N GLU A 121 12.12 3.93 19.74
CA GLU A 121 13.34 4.74 19.90
C GLU A 121 13.81 5.33 18.57
N LEU A 122 13.68 4.58 17.47
CA LEU A 122 13.99 5.07 16.14
C LEU A 122 13.10 6.25 15.74
N ALA A 123 11.79 6.14 15.97
CA ALA A 123 10.85 7.20 15.66
C ALA A 123 11.09 8.44 16.52
N ASP A 124 11.31 8.28 17.84
CA ASP A 124 11.60 9.40 18.75
C ASP A 124 12.89 10.14 18.31
N ASP A 125 13.94 9.39 17.94
CA ASP A 125 15.19 9.98 17.45
C ASP A 125 15.00 10.68 16.10
N TRP A 126 14.15 10.16 15.21
CA TRP A 126 13.82 10.78 13.92
C TRP A 126 13.04 12.09 14.07
N GLU A 127 12.00 12.09 14.90
CA GLU A 127 11.19 13.29 15.21
C GLU A 127 12.06 14.39 15.86
N LYS A 128 12.98 13.98 16.75
CA LYS A 128 13.93 14.91 17.37
C LYS A 128 14.92 15.48 16.36
N ALA A 129 15.38 14.70 15.40
CA ALA A 129 16.30 15.16 14.36
C ALA A 129 15.66 16.20 13.44
N THR A 130 14.34 16.17 13.28
CA THR A 130 13.58 17.10 12.43
C THR A 130 13.00 18.29 13.17
N ALA A 131 13.14 18.39 14.49
CA ALA A 131 12.47 19.41 15.31
C ALA A 131 12.81 20.87 14.94
N LYS A 132 13.88 21.11 14.18
CA LYS A 132 14.29 22.44 13.69
C LYS A 132 13.95 22.68 12.21
N MET A 133 13.31 21.72 11.57
CA MET A 133 12.96 21.78 10.15
C MET A 133 11.48 22.15 10.03
N GLU A 134 11.13 22.94 9.01
CA GLU A 134 9.73 23.25 8.71
C GLU A 134 9.10 22.09 7.93
N LEU A 135 8.80 21.01 8.65
CA LEU A 135 8.19 19.80 8.11
C LEU A 135 6.86 19.53 8.79
N SER A 136 5.88 19.09 8.00
CA SER A 136 4.74 18.36 8.54
C SER A 136 5.20 16.97 8.97
N HIS A 137 4.69 16.49 10.11
CA HIS A 137 5.05 15.19 10.63
C HIS A 137 3.80 14.38 11.02
N GLY A 138 3.88 13.06 10.82
CA GLY A 138 2.86 12.10 11.24
C GLY A 138 3.51 10.83 11.75
N ARG A 139 2.89 10.18 12.73
CA ARG A 139 3.38 8.91 13.28
C ARG A 139 2.25 7.93 13.48
N ASN A 140 2.46 6.70 13.02
CA ASN A 140 1.57 5.59 13.25
C ASN A 140 2.31 4.46 13.96
N ASN A 141 1.80 4.08 15.14
CA ASN A 141 2.35 2.99 15.94
C ASN A 141 1.37 1.81 15.88
N MET A 142 1.85 0.66 15.42
CA MET A 142 1.06 -0.54 15.24
C MET A 142 1.65 -1.71 16.02
N ASN A 143 0.78 -2.57 16.53
CA ASN A 143 1.15 -3.85 17.10
C ASN A 143 0.19 -4.92 16.57
N ILE A 144 0.69 -5.77 15.67
CA ILE A 144 -0.09 -6.84 15.05
C ILE A 144 0.59 -8.16 15.42
N ASN A 145 -0.12 -9.01 16.17
CA ASN A 145 0.38 -10.31 16.62
C ASN A 145 1.75 -10.22 17.33
N GLY A 146 1.97 -9.17 18.11
CA GLY A 146 3.24 -8.94 18.83
C GLY A 146 4.35 -8.30 17.98
N THR A 147 4.16 -8.20 16.66
CA THR A 147 5.07 -7.45 15.78
C THR A 147 4.83 -5.97 15.97
N LYS A 148 5.86 -5.26 16.42
CA LYS A 148 5.83 -3.82 16.59
C LYS A 148 6.26 -3.15 15.29
N THR A 149 5.40 -2.31 14.75
CA THR A 149 5.71 -1.49 13.57
C THR A 149 5.47 -0.03 13.90
N VAL A 150 6.42 0.83 13.55
CA VAL A 150 6.25 2.27 13.60
C VAL A 150 6.50 2.84 12.22
N ILE A 151 5.59 3.70 11.77
CA ILE A 151 5.74 4.46 10.54
C ILE A 151 5.77 5.95 10.90
N VAL A 152 6.82 6.65 10.51
CA VAL A 152 6.95 8.10 10.64
C VAL A 152 6.94 8.71 9.25
N TYR A 153 6.13 9.74 9.07
CA TYR A 153 5.96 10.52 7.85
C TYR A 153 6.53 11.90 8.09
N LEU A 154 7.35 12.38 7.16
CA LEU A 154 7.91 13.72 7.16
C LEU A 154 7.67 14.32 5.79
N ARG A 155 7.05 15.50 5.73
CA ARG A 155 6.70 16.15 4.47
C ARG A 155 7.10 17.61 4.48
N THR A 156 7.76 18.09 3.43
CA THR A 156 8.03 19.52 3.27
C THR A 156 6.72 20.30 3.11
N MET A 157 6.70 21.54 3.59
CA MET A 157 5.51 22.40 3.47
C MET A 157 5.44 23.15 2.13
N ASP A 158 6.49 23.06 1.30
CA ASP A 158 6.56 23.66 -0.04
C ASP A 158 5.69 22.91 -1.07
N GLU A 159 5.43 23.57 -2.20
CA GLU A 159 4.83 22.94 -3.39
C GLU A 159 5.85 22.87 -4.54
N PRO A 160 6.12 21.68 -5.12
CA PRO A 160 5.57 20.38 -4.73
C PRO A 160 6.18 19.88 -3.42
N SER A 161 5.34 19.31 -2.57
CA SER A 161 5.79 18.74 -1.30
C SER A 161 6.59 17.47 -1.54
N VAL A 162 7.66 17.29 -0.78
CA VAL A 162 8.48 16.08 -0.79
C VAL A 162 8.27 15.33 0.51
N GLU A 163 7.92 14.05 0.41
CA GLU A 163 7.71 13.19 1.57
C GLU A 163 8.86 12.20 1.74
N VAL A 164 9.23 11.92 3.00
CA VAL A 164 10.06 10.79 3.38
C VAL A 164 9.36 10.03 4.51
N ARG A 165 9.31 8.71 4.38
CA ARG A 165 8.77 7.77 5.37
C ARG A 165 9.88 6.92 5.98
N LEU A 166 9.87 6.76 7.30
CA LEU A 166 10.58 5.68 7.99
C LEU A 166 9.56 4.64 8.44
N GLU A 167 9.77 3.40 8.02
CA GLU A 167 9.09 2.24 8.57
C GLU A 167 10.08 1.40 9.34
N ALA A 168 9.78 1.14 10.61
CA ALA A 168 10.59 0.32 11.50
C ALA A 168 9.74 -0.81 12.06
N ARG A 169 10.15 -2.06 11.80
CA ARG A 169 9.43 -3.27 12.17
C ARG A 169 10.31 -4.21 12.98
N ARG A 170 9.78 -4.75 14.07
CA ARG A 170 10.45 -5.76 14.90
C ARG A 170 9.46 -6.85 15.29
N ALA A 171 9.74 -8.09 14.90
CA ALA A 171 8.96 -9.25 15.33
C ALA A 171 9.15 -9.50 16.84
N PRO A 172 8.20 -10.18 17.53
CA PRO A 172 8.23 -10.31 18.99
C PRO A 172 9.50 -10.96 19.56
N ASP A 173 10.09 -11.91 18.82
CA ASP A 173 11.29 -12.64 19.26
C ASP A 173 12.61 -12.07 18.67
N GLU A 174 12.51 -11.02 17.86
CA GLU A 174 13.67 -10.38 17.26
C GLU A 174 14.28 -9.32 18.18
N LYS A 175 15.61 -9.29 18.20
CA LYS A 175 16.39 -8.23 18.89
C LYS A 175 16.77 -7.09 17.96
N ILE A 176 16.59 -7.29 16.67
CA ILE A 176 16.96 -6.35 15.61
C ILE A 176 15.67 -5.79 15.01
N THR A 177 15.68 -4.50 14.69
CA THR A 177 14.60 -3.83 13.96
C THR A 177 14.98 -3.76 12.50
N HIS A 178 14.09 -4.21 11.63
CA HIS A 178 14.17 -3.99 10.19
C HIS A 178 13.64 -2.58 9.89
N VAL A 179 14.42 -1.80 9.13
CA VAL A 179 14.10 -0.42 8.82
C VAL A 179 14.09 -0.22 7.31
N THR A 180 13.05 0.45 6.82
CA THR A 180 12.99 0.98 5.46
C THR A 180 12.79 2.48 5.53
N VAL A 181 13.71 3.25 4.95
CA VAL A 181 13.53 4.69 4.69
C VAL A 181 13.18 4.85 3.23
N MET A 182 12.07 5.51 2.92
CA MET A 182 11.56 5.59 1.55
C MET A 182 10.99 6.96 1.23
N SER A 183 10.96 7.29 -0.06
CA SER A 183 10.37 8.51 -0.60
C SER A 183 9.70 8.19 -1.95
N PRO A 184 8.50 8.72 -2.23
CA PRO A 184 7.83 8.50 -3.51
C PRO A 184 8.67 8.97 -4.70
N LEU A 185 8.72 8.16 -5.75
CA LEU A 185 9.23 8.60 -7.04
C LEU A 185 8.14 9.46 -7.72
N PRO A 186 8.52 10.55 -8.41
CA PRO A 186 7.55 11.36 -9.13
C PRO A 186 6.90 10.50 -10.22
N LEU A 187 5.59 10.32 -10.11
CA LEU A 187 4.81 9.73 -11.19
C LEU A 187 4.76 10.72 -12.37
N PRO A 188 4.89 10.24 -13.62
CA PRO A 188 4.61 11.07 -14.77
C PRO A 188 3.16 11.55 -14.67
N LYS A 189 2.92 12.86 -14.74
CA LYS A 189 1.57 13.40 -14.83
C LYS A 189 0.87 12.75 -16.02
N THR A 190 -0.25 12.07 -15.77
CA THR A 190 -1.14 11.63 -16.85
C THR A 190 -1.66 12.87 -17.56
N ALA A 191 -1.63 12.85 -18.90
CA ALA A 191 -1.93 14.00 -19.75
C ALA A 191 -3.35 14.58 -19.61
N ASP A 192 -4.21 13.95 -18.81
CA ASP A 192 -5.59 14.40 -18.53
C ASP A 192 -5.71 15.32 -17.29
N GLU A 193 -4.63 15.61 -16.56
CA GLU A 193 -4.65 16.58 -15.44
C GLU A 193 -4.22 18.00 -15.84
N SER A 194 -4.22 18.31 -17.14
CA SER A 194 -3.89 19.63 -17.68
C SER A 194 -5.06 20.27 -18.44
N GLU A 195 -6.23 20.32 -17.82
CA GLU A 195 -7.34 21.20 -18.22
C GLU A 195 -7.62 22.29 -17.17
#